data_AF-A0A7X2MTT8-F1
#
_entry.id   AF-A0A7X2MTT8-F1
#
_cell.length_a   1.000
_cell.length_b   1.000
_cell.length_c   1.000
_cell.angle_alpha   90.00
_cell.angle_beta   90.00
_cell.angle_gamma   90.00
#
_symmetry.space_group_name_H-M   'P 1'
#
loop_
_entity.id
_entity.type
_entity.pdbx_description
1 polymer ?
#
loop_
_entity_poly.entity_id
_entity_poly.type
_entity_poly.pdbx_seq_one_letter_code
_entity_poly.pdbx_strand_id
1 'polypeptide(L)'
;RLSSLKPKFVSVTYGANSGERDRTHSIIKGIKDRTGLEAAPHLTCVDATRDELRTIAQDYWNNGIRHIVALRGDLPPGSGKPEMYGSDLVSLLKEVGDFDISVAAYPEVHPEAKSAQADLINL
;
A
#
# COMPACT_ATOMS: atom_id res chain seq x y z
N ARG A 1 6.92 -22.81 5.85
CA ARG A 1 8.16 -22.59 6.62
C ARG A 1 8.09 -21.31 7.46
N LEU A 2 7.83 -20.14 6.89
CA LEU A 2 7.73 -18.90 7.70
C LEU A 2 6.44 -18.83 8.53
N SER A 3 5.35 -19.46 8.08
CA SER A 3 4.08 -19.49 8.81
C SER A 3 4.17 -20.11 10.22
N SER A 4 5.09 -21.05 10.46
CA SER A 4 5.28 -21.65 11.79
C SER A 4 5.86 -20.67 12.82
N LEU A 5 6.42 -19.55 12.39
CA LEU A 5 6.95 -18.50 13.26
C LEU A 5 5.85 -17.56 13.80
N LYS A 6 4.59 -17.75 13.36
CA LYS A 6 3.43 -16.93 13.76
C LYS A 6 3.71 -15.42 13.62
N PRO A 7 4.06 -14.95 12.40
CA PRO A 7 4.27 -13.52 12.19
C PRO A 7 2.99 -12.75 12.50
N LYS A 8 3.14 -11.50 12.96
CA LYS A 8 1.99 -10.61 13.24
C LYS A 8 1.13 -10.42 11.99
N PHE A 9 1.78 -10.14 10.87
CA PHE A 9 1.18 -10.12 9.54
C PHE A 9 2.27 -10.44 8.50
N VAL A 10 1.85 -10.73 7.28
CA VAL A 10 2.72 -10.79 6.11
C VAL A 10 2.29 -9.73 5.11
N SER A 11 3.23 -9.08 4.43
CA SER A 11 2.89 -8.15 3.36
C SER A 11 3.16 -8.72 1.98
N VAL A 12 2.41 -8.25 0.99
CA VAL A 12 2.61 -8.62 -0.42
C VAL A 12 2.84 -7.33 -1.21
N THR A 13 3.98 -7.26 -1.88
CA THR A 13 4.36 -6.11 -2.69
C THR A 13 3.41 -5.93 -3.87
N TYR A 14 3.09 -4.67 -4.15
CA TYR A 14 2.30 -4.25 -5.28
C TYR A 14 3.24 -3.77 -6.37
N GLY A 15 3.14 -4.39 -7.54
CA GLY A 15 3.91 -3.96 -8.70
C GLY A 15 3.17 -2.89 -9.49
N ALA A 16 3.91 -1.99 -10.14
CA ALA A 16 3.36 -0.83 -10.84
C ALA A 16 2.50 -1.22 -12.07
N ASN A 17 2.56 -2.46 -12.54
CA ASN A 17 1.80 -2.89 -13.71
C ASN A 17 0.41 -3.44 -13.36
N SER A 18 -0.60 -3.08 -14.16
CA SER A 18 -2.00 -3.50 -13.98
C SER A 18 -2.20 -5.03 -13.86
N GLY A 19 -1.39 -5.84 -14.54
CA GLY A 19 -1.43 -7.32 -14.43
C GLY A 19 -0.94 -7.86 -13.08
N GLU A 20 -0.25 -7.07 -12.27
CA GLU A 20 0.25 -7.46 -10.94
C GLU A 20 -0.81 -7.25 -9.85
N ARG A 21 -1.87 -6.48 -10.14
CA ARG A 21 -2.99 -6.19 -9.21
C ARG A 21 -3.80 -7.44 -8.89
N ASP A 22 -4.29 -8.14 -9.91
CA ASP A 22 -5.06 -9.38 -9.77
C ASP A 22 -4.26 -10.49 -9.10
N ARG A 23 -2.95 -10.50 -9.40
CA ARG A 23 -2.00 -11.44 -8.80
C ARG A 23 -1.85 -11.17 -7.30
N THR A 24 -1.73 -9.89 -6.90
CA THR A 24 -1.65 -9.50 -5.49
C THR A 24 -2.89 -9.94 -4.73
N HIS A 25 -4.09 -9.69 -5.27
CA HIS A 25 -5.33 -10.12 -4.63
C HIS A 25 -5.38 -11.66 -4.48
N SER A 26 -5.02 -12.40 -5.53
CA SER A 26 -5.02 -13.86 -5.52
C SER A 26 -4.04 -14.43 -4.48
N ILE A 27 -2.87 -13.81 -4.34
CA ILE A 27 -1.86 -14.20 -3.34
C ILE A 27 -2.38 -13.93 -1.93
N ILE A 28 -2.94 -12.74 -1.65
CA ILE A 28 -3.47 -12.38 -0.33
C ILE A 28 -4.55 -13.38 0.10
N LYS A 29 -5.50 -13.68 -0.80
CA LYS A 29 -6.55 -14.67 -0.55
C LYS A 29 -5.94 -16.04 -0.28
N GLY A 30 -4.99 -16.48 -1.11
CA GLY A 30 -4.31 -17.76 -0.93
C GLY A 30 -3.52 -17.87 0.38
N ILE A 31 -2.92 -16.78 0.87
CA ILE A 31 -2.23 -16.75 2.17
C ILE A 31 -3.25 -16.93 3.29
N LYS A 32 -4.34 -16.15 3.27
CA LYS A 32 -5.39 -16.22 4.29
C LYS A 32 -6.02 -17.62 4.33
N ASP A 33 -6.38 -18.17 3.19
CA ASP A 33 -7.04 -19.48 3.08
C ASP A 33 -6.12 -20.65 3.49
N ARG A 34 -4.82 -20.57 3.14
CA ARG A 34 -3.88 -21.69 3.39
C ARG A 34 -3.20 -21.62 4.75
N THR A 35 -3.09 -20.44 5.36
CA THR A 35 -2.29 -20.24 6.58
C THR A 35 -3.05 -19.60 7.73
N GLY A 36 -4.20 -18.97 7.47
CA GLY A 36 -4.93 -18.17 8.47
C GLY A 36 -4.20 -16.91 8.92
N LEU A 37 -3.05 -16.56 8.31
CA LEU A 37 -2.30 -15.37 8.65
C LEU A 37 -2.97 -14.12 8.10
N GLU A 38 -2.82 -13.03 8.85
CA GLU A 38 -3.17 -11.69 8.38
C GLU A 38 -2.21 -11.27 7.26
N ALA A 39 -2.79 -10.81 6.16
CA ALA A 39 -2.07 -10.46 4.94
C ALA A 39 -2.41 -9.03 4.54
N ALA A 40 -1.37 -8.19 4.44
CA ALA A 40 -1.48 -6.77 4.13
C ALA A 40 -0.96 -6.49 2.72
N PRO A 41 -1.82 -6.17 1.74
CA PRO A 41 -1.37 -5.75 0.42
C PRO A 41 -0.69 -4.38 0.51
N HIS A 42 0.35 -4.19 -0.29
CA HIS A 42 0.81 -2.85 -0.62
C HIS A 42 -0.18 -2.21 -1.61
N LEU A 43 -0.30 -0.89 -1.56
CA LEU A 43 -1.10 -0.11 -2.50
C LEU A 43 -0.36 1.18 -2.82
N THR A 44 -0.22 1.50 -4.11
CA THR A 44 0.50 2.68 -4.61
C THR A 44 -0.44 3.66 -5.30
N CYS A 45 -0.14 4.96 -5.19
CA CYS A 45 -0.86 6.02 -5.91
C CYS A 45 -0.52 6.08 -7.41
N VAL A 46 0.70 5.67 -7.77
CA VAL A 46 1.19 5.72 -9.17
C VAL A 46 0.33 4.80 -10.05
N ASP A 47 0.02 5.28 -11.26
CA ASP A 47 -0.78 4.61 -12.29
C ASP A 47 -2.20 4.21 -11.86
N ALA A 48 -2.78 4.91 -10.87
CA ALA A 48 -4.18 4.75 -10.46
C ALA A 48 -4.82 6.11 -10.17
N THR A 49 -6.05 6.28 -10.66
CA THR A 49 -6.88 7.43 -10.32
C THR A 49 -7.43 7.32 -8.89
N ARG A 50 -7.86 8.44 -8.30
CA ARG A 50 -8.49 8.47 -6.98
C ARG A 50 -9.71 7.52 -6.91
N ASP A 51 -10.52 7.46 -7.95
CA ASP A 51 -11.72 6.61 -7.99
C ASP A 51 -11.36 5.12 -8.10
N GLU A 52 -10.32 4.77 -8.87
CA GLU A 52 -9.81 3.39 -8.91
C GLU A 52 -9.27 2.96 -7.56
N LEU A 53 -8.50 3.82 -6.88
CA LEU A 53 -7.97 3.53 -5.54
C LEU A 53 -9.09 3.33 -4.52
N ARG A 54 -10.15 4.15 -4.59
CA ARG A 54 -11.34 3.99 -3.75
C ARG A 54 -12.05 2.66 -4.03
N THR A 55 -12.19 2.29 -5.29
CA THR A 55 -12.80 1.02 -5.70
C THR A 55 -12.00 -0.17 -5.16
N ILE A 56 -10.67 -0.15 -5.32
CA ILE A 56 -9.75 -1.17 -4.81
C ILE A 56 -9.84 -1.27 -3.28
N ALA A 57 -9.86 -0.13 -2.58
CA ALA A 57 -10.00 -0.09 -1.14
C ALA A 57 -11.33 -0.69 -0.69
N GLN A 58 -12.43 -0.36 -1.38
CA GLN A 58 -13.75 -0.91 -1.08
C GLN A 58 -13.79 -2.43 -1.28
N ASP A 59 -13.15 -2.92 -2.35
CA ASP A 59 -13.04 -4.35 -2.61
C ASP A 59 -12.24 -5.06 -1.54
N TYR A 60 -11.08 -4.52 -1.13
CA TYR A 60 -10.33 -5.05 0.00
C TYR A 60 -11.16 -5.07 1.28
N TRP A 61 -11.91 -4.00 1.54
CA TRP A 61 -12.78 -3.95 2.71
C TRP A 61 -13.87 -5.04 2.66
N ASN A 62 -14.50 -5.23 1.51
CA ASN A 62 -15.56 -6.22 1.34
C ASN A 62 -15.03 -7.67 1.42
N ASN A 63 -13.77 -7.89 1.04
CA ASN A 63 -13.09 -9.18 1.14
C ASN A 63 -12.46 -9.44 2.53
N GLY A 64 -12.71 -8.55 3.50
CA GLY A 64 -12.25 -8.70 4.88
C GLY A 64 -10.74 -8.53 5.04
N ILE A 65 -10.12 -7.76 4.15
CA ILE A 65 -8.77 -7.23 4.34
C ILE A 65 -8.92 -5.91 5.10
N ARG A 66 -8.16 -5.78 6.19
CA ARG A 66 -8.26 -4.66 7.13
C ARG A 66 -6.94 -3.93 7.34
N HIS A 67 -5.82 -4.52 6.92
CA HIS A 67 -4.49 -3.90 7.00
C HIS A 67 -3.94 -3.65 5.59
N ILE A 68 -3.54 -2.41 5.30
CA ILE A 68 -2.93 -2.00 4.02
C ILE A 68 -1.59 -1.29 4.27
N VAL A 69 -0.61 -1.54 3.40
CA VAL A 69 0.63 -0.76 3.35
C VAL A 69 0.47 0.32 2.27
N ALA A 70 0.22 1.56 2.67
CA ALA A 70 -0.01 2.69 1.79
C ALA A 70 1.31 3.35 1.39
N LEU A 71 1.56 3.43 0.09
CA LEU A 71 2.80 3.97 -0.49
C LEU A 71 2.43 4.96 -1.60
N ARG A 72 3.28 5.95 -1.84
CA ARG A 72 3.16 6.74 -3.08
C ARG A 72 3.42 5.85 -4.30
N GLY A 73 4.51 5.08 -4.24
CA GLY A 73 5.08 4.36 -5.37
C GLY A 73 6.25 5.13 -6.00
N ASP A 74 6.98 4.43 -6.86
CA ASP A 74 8.11 4.97 -7.61
C ASP A 74 7.60 5.67 -8.86
N LEU A 75 8.06 6.92 -9.10
CA LEU A 75 7.71 7.64 -10.31
C LEU A 75 8.52 7.13 -11.49
N PRO A 76 7.90 6.90 -12.66
CA PRO A 76 8.64 6.58 -13.87
C PRO A 76 9.67 7.68 -14.22
N PRO A 77 10.79 7.31 -14.86
CA PRO A 77 11.79 8.29 -15.26
C PRO A 77 11.19 9.30 -16.25
N GLY A 78 11.36 10.60 -15.97
CA GLY A 78 10.81 11.68 -16.79
C GLY A 78 9.38 12.09 -16.45
N SER A 79 8.74 11.45 -15.45
CA SER A 79 7.46 11.89 -14.92
C SER A 79 7.57 13.26 -14.24
N GLY A 80 6.51 14.06 -14.36
CA GLY A 80 6.40 15.35 -13.70
C GLY A 80 6.19 15.23 -12.19
N LYS A 81 5.73 16.32 -11.56
CA LYS A 81 5.37 16.29 -10.13
C LYS A 81 4.25 15.25 -9.90
N PRO A 82 4.33 14.46 -8.82
CA PRO A 82 3.25 13.54 -8.48
C PRO A 82 1.97 14.33 -8.19
N GLU A 83 0.85 13.83 -8.69
CA GLU A 83 -0.48 14.38 -8.41
C GLU A 83 -1.01 13.96 -7.03
N MET A 84 -0.47 12.86 -6.49
CA MET A 84 -0.89 12.27 -5.22
C MET A 84 0.33 11.77 -4.42
N TYR A 85 0.30 11.98 -3.11
CA TYR A 85 1.30 11.50 -2.16
C TYR A 85 0.75 10.35 -1.29
N GLY A 86 1.62 9.69 -0.54
CA GLY A 86 1.22 8.61 0.37
C GLY A 86 0.16 9.05 1.39
N SER A 87 0.25 10.28 1.91
CA SER A 87 -0.72 10.87 2.84
C SER A 87 -2.13 11.03 2.25
N ASP A 88 -2.23 11.35 0.95
CA ASP A 88 -3.50 11.43 0.24
C ASP A 88 -4.18 10.06 0.13
N LEU A 89 -3.39 9.01 -0.09
CA LEU A 89 -3.87 7.63 -0.08
C LEU A 89 -4.31 7.19 1.31
N VAL A 90 -3.56 7.54 2.37
CA VAL A 90 -3.99 7.28 3.76
C VAL A 90 -5.36 7.91 4.02
N SER A 91 -5.53 9.18 3.63
CA SER A 91 -6.79 9.91 3.81
C SER A 91 -7.94 9.23 3.06
N LEU A 92 -7.71 8.84 1.80
CA LEU A 92 -8.68 8.10 0.99
C LEU A 92 -9.06 6.76 1.63
N LEU A 93 -8.09 5.99 2.12
CA LEU A 93 -8.35 4.70 2.76
C LEU A 93 -9.22 4.87 4.01
N LYS A 94 -8.95 5.90 4.83
CA LYS A 94 -9.75 6.21 6.02
C LYS A 94 -11.17 6.69 5.71
N GLU A 95 -11.43 7.26 4.52
CA GLU A 95 -12.79 7.56 4.06
C GLU A 95 -13.60 6.28 3.75
N VAL A 96 -12.92 5.22 3.29
CA VAL A 96 -13.56 3.97 2.86
C VAL A 96 -13.85 3.04 4.04
N GLY A 97 -12.92 2.94 4.98
CA GLY A 97 -13.08 2.07 6.14
C GLY A 97 -12.02 2.30 7.20
N ASP A 98 -12.25 1.74 8.38
CA ASP A 98 -11.29 1.82 9.47
C ASP A 98 -10.15 0.79 9.29
N PHE A 99 -9.30 1.05 8.31
CA PHE A 99 -8.12 0.23 8.04
C PHE A 99 -7.03 0.46 9.09
N ASP A 100 -6.28 -0.59 9.40
CA ASP A 100 -4.90 -0.48 9.86
C ASP A 100 -4.03 -0.08 8.66
N ILE A 101 -3.26 1.00 8.80
CA ILE A 101 -2.49 1.56 7.69
C ILE A 101 -1.02 1.66 8.12
N SER A 102 -0.15 1.03 7.34
CA SER A 102 1.30 1.21 7.46
C SER A 102 1.82 2.09 6.33
N VAL A 103 2.77 2.96 6.63
CA VAL A 103 3.42 3.86 5.66
C VAL A 103 4.94 3.61 5.65
N ALA A 104 5.61 4.08 4.60
CA ALA A 104 7.07 4.04 4.54
C ALA A 104 7.69 5.16 5.40
N ALA A 105 8.88 4.89 5.94
CA ALA A 105 9.72 5.86 6.63
C ALA A 105 11.16 5.72 6.14
N TYR A 106 11.90 6.84 6.10
CA TYR A 106 13.23 6.90 5.50
C TYR A 106 14.25 7.44 6.53
N PRO A 107 14.99 6.57 7.23
CA PRO A 107 16.00 7.00 8.20
C PRO A 107 17.10 7.88 7.60
N GLU A 108 17.40 7.68 6.32
CA GLU A 108 18.44 8.41 5.56
C GLU A 108 17.84 9.48 4.61
N VAL A 109 16.60 9.90 4.86
CA VAL A 109 15.84 10.88 4.07
C VAL A 109 15.42 10.34 2.70
N HIS A 110 14.16 10.54 2.32
CA HIS A 110 13.69 10.20 0.98
C HIS A 110 14.51 10.95 -0.10
N PRO A 111 14.95 10.28 -1.20
CA PRO A 111 15.79 10.91 -2.22
C PRO A 111 15.20 12.17 -2.89
N GLU A 112 13.88 12.26 -2.95
CA GLU A 112 13.16 13.42 -3.51
C GLU A 112 12.78 14.48 -2.46
N ALA A 113 13.06 14.26 -1.18
CA ALA A 113 12.75 15.24 -0.14
C ALA A 113 13.70 16.45 -0.22
N LYS A 114 13.17 17.64 0.04
CA LYS A 114 13.94 18.89 0.01
C LYS A 114 14.97 19.00 1.14
N SER A 115 14.70 18.32 2.25
CA SER A 115 15.55 18.26 3.44
C SER A 115 15.08 17.14 4.37
N ALA A 116 15.92 16.73 5.31
CA ALA A 116 15.55 15.78 6.37
C ALA A 116 14.33 16.24 7.17
N GLN A 117 14.22 17.55 7.44
CA GLN A 117 13.09 18.13 8.15
C GLN A 117 11.80 18.03 7.35
N ALA A 118 11.85 18.28 6.03
CA ALA A 118 10.68 18.17 5.17
C ALA A 118 10.17 16.72 5.09
N ASP A 119 11.09 15.75 5.06
CA ASP A 119 10.74 14.32 5.04
C ASP A 119 10.10 13.87 6.36
N LEU A 120 10.63 14.32 7.49
CA LEU A 120 10.07 14.00 8.81
C LEU A 120 8.70 14.66 9.05
N ILE A 121 8.47 15.88 8.55
CA ILE A 121 7.15 16.55 8.63
C ILE A 121 6.11 15.83 7.78
N ASN A 122 6.54 15.12 6.73
CA ASN A 122 5.65 14.36 5.85
C ASN A 122 5.24 12.98 6.43
N LEU A 123 5.95 12.49 7.45
CA LEU A 123 5.66 11.22 8.14
C LEU A 123 4.52 11.38 9.16
#